data_AF-A0A4Y7RRK8-F1
#
_entry.id   AF-A0A4Y7RRK8-F1
#
_cell.length_a   1.000
_cell.length_b   1.000
_cell.length_c   1.000
_cell.angle_alpha   90.00
_cell.angle_beta   90.00
_cell.angle_gamma   90.00
#
_symmetry.space_group_name_H-M   'P 1'
#
loop_
_entity.id
_entity.type
_entity.pdbx_description
1 polymer ?
#
loop_
_entity_poly.entity_id
_entity_poly.type
_entity_poly.pdbx_seq_one_letter_code
_entity_poly.pdbx_strand_id
1 'polypeptide(L)' 'MGANVLMPNVTPVKYRALYELYPAKVCITENAEQCHGCIHGRIFSIGRPVSQGYGHSFYPSRNKAEAIG' A
#
# COMPACT_ATOMS: atom_id res chain seq x y z
N MET A 1 7.16 -9.76 -11.55
CA MET A 1 6.85 -8.32 -11.52
C MET A 1 5.39 -8.13 -11.87
N GLY A 2 4.63 -7.30 -11.16
CA GLY A 2 3.19 -7.17 -11.42
C GLY A 2 2.38 -6.44 -10.33
N ALA A 3 2.92 -6.32 -9.11
CA ALA A 3 2.29 -5.53 -8.07
C ALA A 3 2.40 -4.02 -8.35
N ASN A 4 1.32 -3.29 -8.07
CA ASN A 4 1.24 -1.83 -8.21
C ASN A 4 0.74 -1.13 -6.93
N VAL A 5 0.47 -1.89 -5.87
CA VAL A 5 0.00 -1.38 -4.57
C VAL A 5 1.02 -1.74 -3.49
N LEU A 6 1.26 -0.82 -2.57
CA LEU A 6 2.09 -0.99 -1.37
C LEU A 6 1.29 -0.54 -0.15
N MET A 7 1.49 -1.21 0.98
CA MET A 7 0.71 -0.96 2.21
C MET A 7 1.65 -0.62 3.37
N PRO A 8 1.85 0.67 3.69
CA PRO A 8 2.63 1.08 4.86
C PRO A 8 2.00 0.58 6.16
N ASN A 9 2.84 0.23 7.13
CA ASN A 9 2.37 -0.11 8.47
C ASN A 9 2.03 1.18 9.23
N VAL A 10 0.73 1.39 9.49
CA VAL A 10 0.21 2.55 10.24
C VAL A 10 -0.18 2.20 11.68
N THR A 11 -0.02 0.94 12.10
CA THR A 11 -0.30 0.50 13.46
C THR A 11 0.57 1.28 14.46
N PRO A 12 0.09 1.66 15.65
CA PRO A 12 0.94 2.30 16.66
C PRO A 12 2.11 1.40 17.06
N VAL A 13 3.32 1.97 17.17
CA VAL A 13 4.57 1.21 17.41
C VAL A 13 4.45 0.24 18.58
N LYS A 14 3.84 0.68 19.70
CA LYS A 14 3.62 -0.14 20.90
C LYS A 14 2.87 -1.47 20.67
N TYR A 15 2.10 -1.58 19.58
CA TYR A 15 1.30 -2.77 19.27
C TYR A 15 1.86 -3.57 18.09
N ARG A 16 2.91 -3.11 17.40
CA ARG A 16 3.39 -3.76 16.17
C ARG A 16 4.02 -5.12 16.42
N ALA A 17 4.81 -5.24 17.48
CA ALA A 17 5.41 -6.50 17.89
C ALA A 17 4.36 -7.56 18.26
N LEU A 18 3.18 -7.13 18.74
CA LEU A 18 2.06 -8.03 19.04
C LEU A 18 1.40 -8.60 17.76
N TYR A 19 1.74 -8.05 16.58
CA TYR A 19 1.22 -8.48 15.28
C TYR A 19 2.35 -8.92 14.33
N GLU A 20 3.31 -9.65 14.89
CA GLU A 20 4.40 -10.32 14.18
C GLU A 20 3.91 -11.66 13.61
N LEU A 21 3.24 -11.61 12.45
CA LEU A 21 2.73 -12.80 11.74
C LEU A 21 3.86 -13.74 11.26
N TYR A 22 5.08 -13.23 11.15
CA TYR A 22 6.27 -13.94 10.74
C TYR A 22 7.49 -13.28 11.40
N PRO A 23 8.53 -14.06 11.75
CA PRO A 23 9.69 -13.53 12.47
C PRO A 23 10.41 -12.43 11.69
N ALA A 24 10.91 -11.43 12.40
CA ALA A 24 11.61 -10.27 11.85
C ALA A 24 10.78 -9.49 10.82
N LYS A 25 9.48 -9.36 11.08
CA LYS A 25 8.60 -8.53 10.26
C LYS A 25 9.17 -7.12 10.13
N VAL A 26 9.17 -6.59 8.91
CA VAL A 26 9.63 -5.22 8.64
C VAL A 26 8.67 -4.19 9.26
N CYS A 27 9.17 -2.99 9.51
CA CYS A 27 8.37 -1.89 10.05
C CYS A 27 7.81 -2.10 11.46
N ILE A 28 8.55 -2.79 12.33
CA ILE A 28 8.15 -3.00 13.73
C ILE A 28 8.53 -1.83 14.63
N THR A 29 9.69 -1.19 14.40
CA THR A 29 10.24 -0.14 15.28
C THR A 29 10.05 1.26 14.73
N GLU A 30 10.06 1.47 13.41
CA GLU A 30 9.76 2.78 12.82
C GLU A 30 8.30 3.21 13.06
N ASN A 31 8.05 4.52 13.17
CA ASN A 31 6.70 5.06 13.27
C ASN A 31 5.98 5.08 11.89
N ALA A 32 4.72 5.51 11.85
CA ALA A 32 3.91 5.51 10.63
C ALA A 32 4.46 6.43 9.53
N GLU A 33 4.92 7.64 9.90
CA GLU A 33 5.47 8.63 8.96
C GLU A 33 6.78 8.15 8.35
N GLN A 34 7.66 7.56 9.17
CA GLN A 34 8.92 6.97 8.72
C GLN A 34 8.67 5.81 7.74
N CYS A 35 7.71 4.93 8.05
CA CYS A 35 7.33 3.84 7.16
C CYS A 35 6.79 4.38 5.82
N HIS A 36 5.92 5.39 5.87
CA HIS A 36 5.38 6.04 4.68
C HIS A 36 6.49 6.68 3.82
N GLY A 37 7.38 7.47 4.43
CA GLY A 37 8.50 8.11 3.74
C GLY A 37 9.49 7.12 3.14
N CYS A 38 9.79 6.03 3.85
CA CYS A 38 10.65 4.95 3.35
C CYS A 38 10.05 4.28 2.11
N ILE A 39 8.76 3.96 2.14
CA ILE A 39 8.07 3.37 0.98
C ILE A 39 8.02 4.34 -0.19
N HIS A 40 7.71 5.61 0.07
CA HIS A 40 7.71 6.65 -0.96
C HIS A 40 9.10 6.77 -1.61
N GLY A 41 10.17 6.90 -0.83
CA GLY A 41 11.54 6.95 -1.35
C GLY A 41 11.92 5.72 -2.19
N ARG A 42 11.50 4.51 -1.77
CA ARG A 42 11.72 3.27 -2.54
C ARG A 42 10.95 3.23 -3.86
N ILE A 43 9.73 3.76 -3.91
CA ILE A 43 8.93 3.85 -5.14
C ILE A 43 9.60 4.81 -6.14
N PHE A 44 10.08 5.96 -5.65
CA PHE A 44 10.77 6.94 -6.48
C PHE A 44 12.13 6.44 -6.97
N SER A 45 12.89 5.71 -6.14
CA SER A 45 14.22 5.21 -6.54
C SER A 45 14.17 4.20 -7.68
N ILE A 46 13.04 3.51 -7.88
CA ILE A 46 12.80 2.62 -9.03
C ILE A 46 12.11 3.32 -10.21
N GLY A 47 12.01 4.65 -10.19
CA GLY A 47 11.44 5.44 -11.28
C GLY A 47 9.92 5.34 -11.42
N ARG A 48 9.19 4.99 -10.35
CA ARG A 48 7.71 4.91 -10.37
C ARG A 48 7.09 6.08 -9.61
N PRO A 49 5.96 6.63 -10.07
CA PRO A 49 5.22 7.66 -9.33
C PRO A 49 4.23 7.05 -8.32
N VAL A 50 3.85 7.83 -7.32
CA VAL A 50 2.73 7.51 -6.41
C VAL A 50 1.44 8.11 -6.97
N SER A 51 0.41 7.29 -7.10
CA SER A 51 -0.93 7.71 -7.57
C SER A 51 -1.55 8.73 -6.62
N GLN A 52 -2.24 9.73 -7.18
CA GLN A 52 -3.04 10.71 -6.44
C GLN A 52 -4.52 10.28 -6.28
N GLY A 53 -4.96 9.27 -7.04
CA GLY A 53 -6.32 8.72 -6.94
C GLY A 53 -6.40 7.55 -5.96
N TYR A 54 -7.63 7.14 -5.63
CA TYR A 54 -7.93 6.08 -4.65
C TYR A 54 -7.40 4.67 -5.00
N GLY A 55 -6.90 4.44 -6.23
CA GLY A 55 -6.31 3.15 -6.60
C GLY A 55 -7.32 2.01 -6.77
N HIS A 56 -8.49 2.30 -7.34
CA HIS A 56 -9.49 1.27 -7.67
C HIS A 56 -8.95 0.23 -8.65
N SER A 57 -9.60 -0.93 -8.71
CA SER A 57 -9.26 -1.97 -9.67
C SER A 57 -9.33 -1.47 -11.12
N PHE A 58 -8.47 -2.01 -11.98
CA PHE A 58 -8.56 -1.79 -13.42
C PHE A 58 -9.72 -2.57 -14.07
N TYR A 59 -10.31 -3.54 -13.36
CA TYR A 59 -11.46 -4.28 -13.88
C TYR A 59 -12.68 -3.35 -13.94
N PRO A 60 -13.35 -3.21 -15.09
CA PRO A 60 -14.56 -2.42 -15.20
C PRO A 60 -15.60 -2.96 -14.22
N SER A 61 -16.28 -2.08 -13.48
CA SER A 61 -17.41 -2.51 -12.65
C SER A 61 -18.41 -3.26 -13.54
N ARG A 62 -18.89 -4.41 -13.07
CA ARG A 62 -19.74 -5.34 -13.82
C ARG A 62 -21.18 -4.82 -14.00
N ASN A 63 -21.36 -3.51 -14.09
CA ASN A 63 -22.62 -2.83 -14.37
C ASN A 63 -22.49 -2.04 -15.68
N LYS A 64 -22.49 -2.77 -16.79
CA LYS A 64 -22.82 -2.28 -18.14
C LYS A 64 -23.85 -3.23 -18.74
N ALA A 65 -25.04 -3.25 -18.16
CA ALA A 65 -26.20 -3.90 -18.74
C ALA A 65 -27.43 -3.04 -18.43
N GLU A 66 -27.46 -1.80 -18.91
CA GLU A 66 -28.65 -0.92 -19.02
C GLU A 66 -28.26 0.46 -19.60
N ALA A 67 -27.51 0.48 -20.69
CA ALA A 67 -27.26 1.70 -21.44
C ALA A 67 -26.99 1.38 -22.92
N ILE A 68 -27.98 0.74 -23.56
CA ILE A 68 -28.35 0.84 -24.99
C ILE A 68 -29.53 -0.11 -25.22
N GLY A 69 -30.74 0.44 -25.17
CA GLY A 69 -32.02 -0.24 -25.35
C GLY A 69 -33.12 0.50 -24.60
#